data_AF-A0A520JB71-F1
#
_entry.id   AF-A0A520JB71-F1
#
_cell.length_a   1.000
_cell.length_b   1.000
_cell.length_c   1.000
_cell.angle_alpha   90.00
_cell.angle_beta   90.00
_cell.angle_gamma   90.00
#
_symmetry.space_group_name_H-M   'P 1'
#
loop_
_entity.id
_entity.type
_entity.pdbx_description
1 polymer ?
#
loop_
_entity_poly.entity_id
_entity_poly.type
_entity_poly.pdbx_seq_one_letter_code
_entity_poly.pdbx_strand_id
1 'polypeptide(L)'
;MPDYTHAPEPLGVPTRRAALRLLDAVLRRGESLESALPAATRAIHGPDRGLAHAIAAETLRHLPDLDAMIDSVTKTNLPDDAKARMALRIALVQVLILGTPSHAAISTVLPLVDGGPRKLVHGVFGTLFRANMLLPEVPTLPAPVELRWEAAWGEEMVDAAGRAIAQVPPLDLTIADPSETEGWREKLGGESFMPGHLRLGDHDSVPDMAGFGDGAWWVQDIAASLPARLLGKGEGHVLDLCAAPGGKTLQLASAGWTVTSVDNSQSRIKRLRENLYRTHLKAEVVNADILDWAPTEPADAILIDAPCSA
;
A
#
# COMPACT_ATOMS: atom_id res chain seq x y z
N MET A 1 -30.16 35.96 -6.78
CA MET A 1 -30.83 34.76 -7.31
C MET A 1 -30.06 33.55 -6.82
N PRO A 2 -30.69 32.55 -6.18
CA PRO A 2 -29.99 31.34 -5.80
C PRO A 2 -29.71 30.52 -7.06
N ASP A 3 -28.46 30.11 -7.20
CA ASP A 3 -27.94 29.30 -8.30
C ASP A 3 -28.46 27.85 -8.16
N TYR A 4 -29.46 27.50 -8.96
CA TYR A 4 -29.94 26.13 -9.10
C TYR A 4 -29.34 25.57 -10.39
N THR A 5 -28.31 24.72 -10.33
CA THR A 5 -28.09 23.61 -11.30
C THR A 5 -26.87 22.75 -10.94
N HIS A 6 -26.91 22.07 -9.80
CA HIS A 6 -26.31 20.73 -9.72
C HIS A 6 -27.26 19.87 -8.91
N ALA A 7 -27.81 18.81 -9.54
CA ALA A 7 -28.49 17.77 -8.79
C ALA A 7 -27.52 17.28 -7.68
N PRO A 8 -28.01 17.03 -6.45
CA PRO A 8 -27.14 16.54 -5.39
C PRO A 8 -26.40 15.30 -5.88
N GLU A 9 -25.08 15.33 -5.75
CA GLU A 9 -24.22 14.23 -6.20
C GLU A 9 -24.65 12.94 -5.46
N PRO A 10 -24.78 11.79 -6.15
CA PRO A 10 -25.17 10.55 -5.49
C PRO A 10 -24.28 10.25 -4.28
N LEU A 11 -24.89 9.72 -3.20
CA LEU A 11 -24.15 9.29 -2.02
C LEU A 11 -23.06 8.29 -2.42
N GLY A 12 -21.86 8.46 -1.88
CA GLY A 12 -20.71 7.59 -2.14
C GLY A 12 -19.83 7.98 -3.34
N VAL A 13 -20.20 8.98 -4.15
CA VAL A 13 -19.35 9.49 -5.25
C VAL A 13 -18.03 10.11 -4.74
N PRO A 14 -17.98 10.90 -3.64
CA PRO A 14 -16.72 11.41 -3.10
C PRO A 14 -15.69 10.30 -2.83
N THR A 15 -16.14 9.14 -2.37
CA THR A 15 -15.31 7.95 -2.14
C THR A 15 -14.71 7.40 -3.44
N ARG A 16 -15.50 7.28 -4.52
CA ARG A 16 -14.98 6.80 -5.83
C ARG A 16 -14.10 7.85 -6.50
N ARG A 17 -14.35 9.14 -6.24
CA ARG A 17 -13.46 10.23 -6.66
C ARG A 17 -12.11 10.17 -5.94
N ALA A 18 -12.08 9.81 -4.67
CA ALA A 18 -10.84 9.57 -3.94
C ALA A 18 -10.10 8.34 -4.48
N ALA A 19 -10.79 7.23 -4.77
CA ALA A 19 -10.20 6.07 -5.42
C ALA A 19 -9.61 6.40 -6.80
N LEU A 20 -10.31 7.19 -7.61
CA LEU A 20 -9.78 7.69 -8.90
C LEU A 20 -8.49 8.50 -8.72
N ARG A 21 -8.41 9.36 -7.69
CA ARG A 21 -7.19 10.13 -7.38
C ARG A 21 -6.03 9.24 -6.92
N LEU A 22 -6.33 8.18 -6.15
CA LEU A 22 -5.34 7.17 -5.75
C LEU A 22 -4.77 6.46 -6.98
N LEU A 23 -5.63 6.00 -7.88
CA LEU A 23 -5.22 5.31 -9.11
C LEU A 23 -4.40 6.21 -10.04
N ASP A 24 -4.77 7.50 -10.16
CA ASP A 24 -3.99 8.49 -10.91
C ASP A 24 -2.60 8.72 -10.28
N ALA A 25 -2.52 8.79 -8.95
CA ALA A 25 -1.25 8.93 -8.24
C ALA A 25 -0.31 7.75 -8.51
N VAL A 26 -0.83 6.53 -8.46
CA VAL A 26 -0.04 5.31 -8.69
C VAL A 26 0.35 5.17 -10.16
N LEU A 27 -0.65 5.13 -11.05
CA LEU A 27 -0.43 4.72 -12.45
C LEU A 27 0.19 5.82 -13.32
N ARG A 28 0.05 7.10 -12.95
CA ARG A 28 0.62 8.22 -13.73
C ARG A 28 1.78 8.92 -13.05
N ARG A 29 1.76 9.03 -11.72
CA ARG A 29 2.79 9.78 -10.99
C ARG A 29 3.85 8.89 -10.33
N GLY A 30 3.66 7.57 -10.34
CA GLY A 30 4.59 6.62 -9.72
C GLY A 30 4.65 6.74 -8.19
N GLU A 31 3.61 7.28 -7.56
CA GLU A 31 3.51 7.34 -6.11
C GLU A 31 3.03 5.99 -5.54
N SER A 32 3.47 5.63 -4.33
CA SER A 32 2.88 4.47 -3.65
C SER A 32 1.47 4.80 -3.15
N LEU A 33 0.60 3.79 -3.12
CA LEU A 33 -0.80 3.94 -2.69
C LEU A 33 -0.89 4.59 -1.29
N GLU A 34 -0.07 4.13 -0.35
CA GLU A 34 -0.02 4.65 1.02
C GLU A 34 0.47 6.10 1.10
N SER A 35 1.40 6.50 0.22
CA SER A 35 1.86 7.89 0.18
C SER A 35 0.80 8.85 -0.35
N ALA A 36 0.00 8.40 -1.32
CA ALA A 36 -1.06 9.19 -1.94
C ALA A 36 -2.34 9.28 -1.07
N LEU A 37 -2.55 8.30 -0.17
CA LEU A 37 -3.79 8.15 0.59
C LEU A 37 -4.22 9.42 1.33
N PRO A 38 -3.38 10.10 2.14
CA PRO A 38 -3.81 11.29 2.88
C PRO A 38 -4.32 12.42 1.98
N ALA A 39 -3.64 12.67 0.86
CA ALA A 39 -4.00 13.72 -0.08
C ALA A 39 -5.27 13.38 -0.88
N ALA A 40 -5.37 12.14 -1.37
CA ALA A 40 -6.50 11.69 -2.20
C ALA A 40 -7.83 11.69 -1.42
N THR A 41 -7.76 11.38 -0.13
CA THR A 41 -8.92 11.19 0.76
C THR A 41 -9.20 12.38 1.69
N ARG A 42 -8.58 13.55 1.45
CA ARG A 42 -8.74 14.76 2.30
C ARG A 42 -10.20 15.19 2.53
N ALA A 43 -11.10 14.87 1.58
CA ALA A 43 -12.50 15.26 1.61
C ALA A 43 -13.45 14.17 2.16
N ILE A 44 -12.93 13.04 2.62
CA ILE A 44 -13.71 11.91 3.16
C ILE A 44 -13.10 11.41 4.47
N HIS A 45 -13.93 10.86 5.35
CA HIS A 45 -13.55 10.47 6.71
C HIS A 45 -14.08 9.08 7.07
N GLY A 46 -13.47 8.46 8.08
CA GLY A 46 -13.93 7.17 8.62
C GLY A 46 -14.04 6.07 7.56
N PRO A 47 -15.15 5.30 7.52
CA PRO A 47 -15.32 4.16 6.62
C PRO A 47 -15.14 4.47 5.14
N ASP A 48 -15.45 5.69 4.70
CA ASP A 48 -15.26 6.09 3.31
C ASP A 48 -13.78 6.11 2.89
N ARG A 49 -12.86 6.43 3.81
CA ARG A 49 -11.41 6.37 3.53
C ARG A 49 -10.97 4.94 3.27
N GLY A 50 -11.43 4.01 4.10
CA GLY A 50 -11.18 2.57 3.95
C GLY A 50 -11.72 2.04 2.63
N LEU A 51 -12.96 2.42 2.27
CA LEU A 51 -13.56 2.01 1.01
C LEU A 51 -12.82 2.59 -0.22
N ALA A 52 -12.35 3.84 -0.16
CA ALA A 52 -11.56 4.42 -1.25
C ALA A 52 -10.23 3.68 -1.46
N HIS A 53 -9.57 3.31 -0.36
CA HIS A 53 -8.35 2.50 -0.39
C HIS A 53 -8.63 1.11 -0.96
N ALA A 54 -9.63 0.39 -0.44
CA ALA A 54 -10.01 -0.94 -0.91
C ALA A 54 -10.30 -0.95 -2.42
N ILE A 55 -11.09 0.01 -2.92
CA ILE A 55 -11.36 0.13 -4.37
C ILE A 55 -10.05 0.28 -5.16
N ALA A 56 -9.15 1.14 -4.73
CA ALA A 56 -7.89 1.39 -5.43
C ALA A 56 -6.94 0.18 -5.37
N ALA A 57 -6.78 -0.43 -4.20
CA ALA A 57 -5.95 -1.61 -3.99
C ALA A 57 -6.44 -2.80 -4.83
N GLU A 58 -7.74 -3.12 -4.80
CA GLU A 58 -8.30 -4.19 -5.63
C GLU A 58 -8.21 -3.89 -7.12
N THR A 59 -8.37 -2.62 -7.52
CA THR A 59 -8.21 -2.24 -8.93
C THR A 59 -6.78 -2.48 -9.42
N LEU A 60 -5.78 -2.16 -8.60
CA LEU A 60 -4.37 -2.37 -8.93
C LEU A 60 -4.02 -3.87 -8.94
N ARG A 61 -4.55 -4.64 -7.98
CA ARG A 61 -4.34 -6.09 -7.89
C ARG A 61 -4.85 -6.83 -9.12
N HIS A 62 -6.02 -6.44 -9.63
CA HIS A 62 -6.67 -7.09 -10.78
C HIS A 62 -6.52 -6.27 -12.08
N LEU A 63 -5.54 -5.37 -12.17
CA LEU A 63 -5.46 -4.41 -13.28
C LEU A 63 -5.39 -5.11 -14.66
N PRO A 64 -4.54 -6.13 -14.88
CA PRO A 64 -4.47 -6.80 -16.18
C PRO A 64 -5.80 -7.50 -16.55
N ASP A 65 -6.45 -8.14 -15.59
CA ASP A 65 -7.72 -8.85 -15.80
C ASP A 65 -8.87 -7.90 -16.10
N LEU A 66 -8.95 -6.79 -15.36
CA LEU A 66 -9.93 -5.73 -15.59
C LEU A 66 -9.77 -5.10 -16.97
N ASP A 67 -8.53 -4.88 -17.41
CA ASP A 67 -8.23 -4.32 -18.72
C ASP A 67 -8.58 -5.28 -19.85
N ALA A 68 -8.18 -6.56 -19.73
CA ALA A 68 -8.55 -7.59 -20.70
C ALA A 68 -10.07 -7.74 -20.80
N MET A 69 -10.77 -7.67 -19.67
CA MET A 69 -12.23 -7.71 -19.63
C MET A 69 -12.85 -6.51 -20.37
N ILE A 70 -12.41 -5.28 -20.08
CA ILE A 70 -12.90 -4.07 -20.77
C ILE A 70 -12.63 -4.18 -22.28
N ASP A 71 -11.42 -4.57 -22.66
CA ASP A 71 -10.99 -4.62 -24.06
C ASP A 71 -11.76 -5.66 -24.86
N SER A 72 -12.17 -6.76 -24.25
CA SER A 72 -12.94 -7.84 -24.90
C SER A 72 -14.30 -7.40 -25.49
N VAL A 73 -14.87 -6.30 -24.99
CA VAL A 73 -16.19 -5.78 -25.44
C VAL A 73 -16.11 -4.39 -26.08
N THR A 74 -14.91 -3.80 -26.18
CA THR A 74 -14.70 -2.54 -26.89
C THR A 74 -14.19 -2.79 -28.29
N LYS A 75 -14.78 -2.14 -29.29
CA LYS A 75 -14.32 -2.25 -30.69
C LYS A 75 -12.90 -1.67 -30.87
N THR A 76 -12.57 -0.64 -30.10
CA THR A 76 -11.26 -0.01 -30.04
C THR A 76 -10.92 0.17 -28.58
N ASN A 77 -9.77 -0.35 -28.16
CA ASN A 77 -9.32 -0.28 -26.78
C ASN A 77 -9.28 1.18 -26.32
N LEU A 78 -9.74 1.42 -25.10
CA LEU A 78 -9.65 2.74 -24.50
C LEU A 78 -8.18 3.05 -24.17
N PRO A 79 -7.71 4.31 -24.29
CA PRO A 79 -6.39 4.65 -23.78
C PRO A 79 -6.25 4.29 -22.30
N ASP A 80 -5.07 3.85 -21.87
CA ASP A 80 -4.81 3.39 -20.49
C ASP A 80 -5.08 4.48 -19.44
N ASP A 81 -4.89 5.71 -19.86
CA ASP A 81 -4.99 6.93 -19.08
C ASP A 81 -6.37 7.61 -19.21
N ALA A 82 -7.28 7.00 -19.98
CA ALA A 82 -8.62 7.50 -20.19
C ALA A 82 -9.44 7.40 -18.89
N LYS A 83 -10.05 8.53 -18.49
CA LYS A 83 -10.93 8.60 -17.32
C LYS A 83 -12.09 7.59 -17.37
N ALA A 84 -12.57 7.29 -18.58
CA ALA A 84 -13.61 6.28 -18.82
C ALA A 84 -13.13 4.86 -18.48
N ARG A 85 -11.90 4.50 -18.86
CA ARG A 85 -11.29 3.21 -18.49
C ARG A 85 -11.15 3.10 -16.98
N MET A 86 -10.67 4.15 -16.32
CA MET A 86 -10.55 4.16 -14.85
C MET A 86 -11.90 4.05 -14.14
N ALA A 87 -12.93 4.74 -14.63
CA ALA A 87 -14.29 4.64 -14.08
C ALA A 87 -14.86 3.22 -14.25
N LEU A 88 -14.59 2.55 -15.38
CA LEU A 88 -14.97 1.15 -15.60
C LEU A 88 -14.24 0.22 -14.64
N ARG A 89 -12.90 0.33 -14.50
CA ARG A 89 -12.11 -0.45 -13.54
C ARG A 89 -12.67 -0.33 -12.12
N ILE A 90 -12.93 0.91 -11.67
CA ILE A 90 -13.53 1.19 -10.36
C ILE A 90 -14.93 0.56 -10.23
N ALA A 91 -15.79 0.65 -11.25
CA ALA A 91 -17.13 0.07 -11.19
C ALA A 91 -17.09 -1.46 -11.15
N LEU A 92 -16.23 -2.08 -11.98
CA LEU A 92 -16.10 -3.53 -12.07
C LEU A 92 -15.60 -4.12 -10.76
N VAL A 93 -14.52 -3.56 -10.18
CA VAL A 93 -13.95 -4.11 -8.95
C VAL A 93 -14.93 -4.02 -7.77
N GLN A 94 -15.72 -2.95 -7.71
CA GLN A 94 -16.73 -2.80 -6.67
C GLN A 94 -17.76 -3.92 -6.69
N VAL A 95 -18.16 -4.38 -7.88
CA VAL A 95 -19.19 -5.42 -7.99
C VAL A 95 -18.58 -6.81 -7.92
N LEU A 96 -17.49 -7.05 -8.66
CA LEU A 96 -16.92 -8.38 -8.84
C LEU A 96 -16.11 -8.83 -7.62
N ILE A 97 -15.54 -7.89 -6.86
CA ILE A 97 -14.70 -8.18 -5.69
C ILE A 97 -15.34 -7.67 -4.40
N LEU A 98 -15.75 -6.41 -4.35
CA LEU A 98 -16.24 -5.78 -3.11
C LEU A 98 -17.74 -5.99 -2.82
N GLY A 99 -18.45 -6.77 -3.64
CA GLY A 99 -19.86 -7.11 -3.43
C GLY A 99 -20.85 -5.93 -3.48
N THR A 100 -20.45 -4.79 -4.04
CA THR A 100 -21.33 -3.62 -4.21
C THR A 100 -22.42 -3.93 -5.24
N PRO A 101 -23.70 -3.62 -4.99
CA PRO A 101 -24.75 -3.79 -5.98
C PRO A 101 -24.45 -3.08 -7.31
N SER A 102 -24.67 -3.75 -8.44
CA SER A 102 -24.27 -3.25 -9.77
C SER A 102 -24.82 -1.86 -10.10
N HIS A 103 -26.08 -1.59 -9.76
CA HIS A 103 -26.72 -0.29 -9.96
C HIS A 103 -26.08 0.82 -9.10
N ALA A 104 -25.60 0.50 -7.89
CA ALA A 104 -24.90 1.44 -7.02
C ALA A 104 -23.48 1.71 -7.53
N ALA A 105 -22.75 0.66 -7.95
CA ALA A 105 -21.41 0.80 -8.50
C ALA A 105 -21.39 1.67 -9.77
N ILE A 106 -22.30 1.41 -10.72
CA ILE A 106 -22.34 2.19 -11.97
C ILE A 106 -22.81 3.63 -11.73
N SER A 107 -23.85 3.85 -10.92
CA SER A 107 -24.40 5.19 -10.68
C SER A 107 -23.40 6.12 -9.96
N THR A 108 -22.53 5.56 -9.11
CA THR A 108 -21.52 6.34 -8.37
C THR A 108 -20.25 6.66 -9.17
N VAL A 109 -19.96 5.94 -10.27
CA VAL A 109 -18.81 6.25 -11.14
C VAL A 109 -19.16 7.17 -12.32
N LEU A 110 -20.41 7.21 -12.76
CA LEU A 110 -20.81 8.03 -13.91
C LEU A 110 -20.53 9.54 -13.73
N PRO A 111 -20.72 10.16 -12.54
CA PRO A 111 -20.32 11.55 -12.32
C PRO A 111 -18.80 11.79 -12.44
N LEU A 112 -17.98 10.74 -12.29
CA LEU A 112 -16.54 10.88 -12.48
C LEU A 112 -16.20 11.19 -13.94
N VAL A 113 -17.04 10.83 -14.90
CA VAL A 113 -16.81 11.07 -16.33
C VAL A 113 -17.74 12.13 -16.91
N ASP A 114 -18.20 13.08 -16.08
CA ASP A 114 -18.94 14.25 -16.54
C ASP A 114 -18.13 15.09 -17.54
N GLY A 115 -18.81 15.54 -18.59
CA GLY A 115 -18.16 16.13 -19.77
C GLY A 115 -17.49 15.12 -20.71
N GLY A 116 -17.48 13.83 -20.35
CA GLY A 116 -16.90 12.72 -21.12
C GLY A 116 -17.93 11.67 -21.57
N PRO A 117 -17.48 10.46 -21.96
CA PRO A 117 -18.31 9.47 -22.63
C PRO A 117 -19.14 8.62 -21.65
N ARG A 118 -20.09 9.22 -20.92
CA ARG A 118 -20.98 8.50 -19.96
C ARG A 118 -21.71 7.30 -20.58
N LYS A 119 -22.23 7.46 -21.80
CA LYS A 119 -22.95 6.39 -22.52
C LYS A 119 -22.06 5.18 -22.81
N LEU A 120 -20.78 5.42 -23.10
CA LEU A 120 -19.80 4.35 -23.35
C LEU A 120 -19.56 3.56 -22.07
N VAL A 121 -19.27 4.24 -20.95
CA VAL A 121 -19.05 3.58 -19.64
C VAL A 121 -20.25 2.72 -19.26
N HIS A 122 -21.46 3.28 -19.35
CA HIS A 122 -22.68 2.53 -19.06
C HIS A 122 -22.89 1.34 -20.03
N GLY A 123 -22.63 1.53 -21.33
CA GLY A 123 -22.80 0.50 -22.36
C GLY A 123 -21.82 -0.66 -22.21
N VAL A 124 -20.54 -0.37 -21.96
CA VAL A 124 -19.50 -1.38 -21.72
C VAL A 124 -19.82 -2.17 -20.46
N PHE A 125 -20.05 -1.48 -19.34
CA PHE A 125 -20.42 -2.12 -18.08
C PHE A 125 -21.66 -3.02 -18.24
N GLY A 126 -22.73 -2.51 -18.86
CA GLY A 126 -23.93 -3.31 -19.09
C GLY A 126 -23.71 -4.53 -20.00
N THR A 127 -22.78 -4.45 -20.95
CA THR A 127 -22.45 -5.58 -21.84
C THR A 127 -21.71 -6.67 -21.08
N LEU A 128 -20.71 -6.31 -20.27
CA LEU A 128 -19.97 -7.25 -19.42
C LEU A 128 -20.89 -7.99 -18.44
N PHE A 129 -21.81 -7.28 -17.80
CA PHE A 129 -22.76 -7.87 -16.85
C PHE A 129 -23.80 -8.78 -17.52
N ARG A 130 -24.28 -8.43 -18.72
CA ARG A 130 -25.16 -9.34 -19.49
C ARG A 130 -24.44 -10.60 -19.94
N ALA A 131 -23.13 -10.52 -20.20
CA ALA A 131 -22.30 -11.66 -20.55
C ALA A 131 -21.89 -12.51 -19.33
N ASN A 132 -22.23 -12.09 -18.10
CA ASN A 132 -21.88 -12.77 -16.86
C ASN A 132 -20.37 -13.05 -16.73
N MET A 133 -19.54 -12.08 -17.14
CA MET A 133 -18.08 -12.20 -17.04
C MET A 133 -17.61 -12.19 -15.59
N LEU A 134 -16.62 -13.02 -15.31
CA LEU A 134 -15.99 -13.15 -13.99
C LEU A 134 -14.49 -12.85 -14.12
N LEU A 135 -13.89 -12.36 -13.04
CA LEU A 135 -12.44 -12.28 -12.91
C LEU A 135 -11.88 -13.65 -12.54
N PRO A 136 -10.62 -13.97 -12.89
CA PRO A 136 -9.97 -15.18 -12.40
C PRO A 136 -9.82 -15.11 -10.87
N GLU A 137 -9.79 -16.29 -10.23
CA GLU A 137 -9.59 -16.40 -8.78
C GLU A 137 -8.20 -15.89 -8.37
N VAL A 138 -7.18 -16.21 -9.17
CA VAL A 138 -5.82 -15.71 -9.02
C VAL A 138 -5.63 -14.57 -10.02
N PRO A 139 -5.29 -13.34 -9.57
CA PRO A 139 -5.05 -12.22 -10.46
C PRO A 139 -3.87 -12.50 -11.40
N THR A 140 -4.02 -12.11 -12.65
CA THR A 140 -2.94 -12.22 -13.65
C THR A 140 -1.85 -11.20 -13.31
N LEU A 141 -0.60 -11.65 -13.22
CA LEU A 141 0.55 -10.76 -13.05
C LEU A 141 0.81 -9.98 -14.35
N PRO A 142 1.39 -8.77 -14.28
CA PRO A 142 1.83 -8.09 -15.49
C PRO A 142 2.85 -8.94 -16.24
N ALA A 143 2.65 -9.14 -17.55
CA ALA A 143 3.49 -10.03 -18.37
C ALA A 143 5.02 -9.81 -18.22
N PRO A 144 5.55 -8.57 -18.11
CA PRO A 144 6.98 -8.36 -17.87
C PRO A 144 7.47 -8.90 -16.51
N VAL A 145 6.61 -8.93 -15.49
CA VAL A 145 6.91 -9.48 -14.17
C VAL A 145 6.90 -11.01 -14.24
N GLU A 146 5.84 -11.57 -14.82
CA GLU A 146 5.68 -13.01 -15.03
C GLU A 146 6.88 -13.62 -15.77
N LEU A 147 7.20 -13.11 -16.96
CA LEU A 147 8.31 -13.60 -17.78
C LEU A 147 9.65 -13.53 -17.05
N ARG A 148 9.89 -12.46 -16.27
CA ARG A 148 11.12 -12.29 -15.51
C ARG A 148 11.21 -13.28 -14.35
N TRP A 149 10.09 -13.52 -13.66
CA TRP A 149 10.05 -14.41 -12.51
C TRP A 149 10.11 -15.88 -12.93
N GLU A 150 9.41 -16.25 -14.00
CA GLU A 150 9.48 -17.58 -14.59
C GLU A 150 10.93 -17.91 -15.00
N ALA A 151 11.59 -16.99 -15.69
CA ALA A 151 12.99 -17.19 -16.12
C ALA A 151 13.97 -17.33 -14.94
N ALA A 152 13.68 -16.71 -13.79
CA ALA A 152 14.56 -16.72 -12.62
C ALA A 152 14.29 -17.89 -11.67
N TRP A 153 13.03 -18.28 -11.50
CA TRP A 153 12.59 -19.18 -10.42
C TRP A 153 11.59 -20.27 -10.86
N GLY A 154 11.19 -20.29 -12.14
CA GLY A 154 10.25 -21.26 -12.69
C GLY A 154 8.78 -20.92 -12.49
N GLU A 155 7.92 -21.68 -13.16
CA GLU A 155 6.45 -21.50 -13.17
C GLU A 155 5.83 -21.63 -11.77
N GLU A 156 6.30 -22.57 -10.94
CA GLU A 156 5.79 -22.77 -9.58
C GLU A 156 5.92 -21.51 -8.70
N MET A 157 6.98 -20.72 -8.90
CA MET A 157 7.18 -19.46 -8.17
C MET A 157 6.19 -18.38 -8.63
N VAL A 158 5.95 -18.27 -9.94
CA VAL A 158 4.97 -17.33 -10.51
C VAL A 158 3.59 -17.63 -9.95
N ASP A 159 3.21 -18.90 -9.96
CA ASP A 159 1.96 -19.42 -9.42
C ASP A 159 1.79 -19.11 -7.92
N ALA A 160 2.82 -19.39 -7.12
CA ALA A 160 2.82 -19.11 -5.70
C ALA A 160 2.72 -17.60 -5.43
N ALA A 161 3.43 -16.78 -6.21
CA ALA A 161 3.39 -15.34 -6.06
C ALA A 161 2.04 -14.75 -6.44
N GLY A 162 1.41 -15.23 -7.53
CA GLY A 162 0.06 -14.83 -7.93
C GLY A 162 -0.94 -15.12 -6.81
N ARG A 163 -0.91 -16.33 -6.22
CA ARG A 163 -1.76 -16.70 -5.08
C ARG A 163 -1.49 -15.88 -3.82
N ALA A 164 -0.25 -15.45 -3.59
CA ALA A 164 0.10 -14.59 -2.46
C ALA A 164 -0.39 -13.14 -2.67
N ILE A 165 -0.21 -12.59 -3.87
CA ILE A 165 -0.67 -11.24 -4.24
C ILE A 165 -2.21 -11.15 -4.25
N ALA A 166 -2.88 -12.25 -4.58
CA ALA A 166 -4.34 -12.37 -4.53
C ALA A 166 -4.93 -12.09 -3.14
N GLN A 167 -4.15 -12.34 -2.08
CA GLN A 167 -4.62 -12.23 -0.71
C GLN A 167 -4.42 -10.81 -0.19
N VAL A 168 -5.21 -10.44 0.82
CA VAL A 168 -4.94 -9.23 1.61
C VAL A 168 -3.66 -9.49 2.40
N PRO A 169 -2.63 -8.65 2.28
CA PRO A 169 -1.39 -8.86 3.02
C PRO A 169 -1.67 -8.75 4.52
N PRO A 170 -1.14 -9.67 5.35
CA PRO A 170 -1.28 -9.55 6.79
C PRO A 170 -0.49 -8.34 7.30
N LEU A 171 -0.87 -7.85 8.48
CA LEU A 171 -0.16 -6.75 9.14
C LEU A 171 0.86 -7.32 10.13
N ASP A 172 2.15 -7.17 9.79
CA ASP A 172 3.25 -7.53 10.67
C ASP A 172 3.72 -6.33 11.51
N LEU A 173 3.92 -6.61 12.79
CA LEU A 173 4.36 -5.67 13.81
C LEU A 173 5.71 -6.13 14.36
N THR A 174 6.63 -5.19 14.55
CA THR A 174 7.78 -5.37 15.42
C THR A 174 7.49 -4.73 16.77
N ILE A 175 7.57 -5.54 17.83
CA ILE A 175 7.37 -5.10 19.22
C ILE A 175 8.69 -4.53 19.74
N ALA A 176 8.62 -3.34 20.36
CA ALA A 176 9.79 -2.60 20.81
C ALA A 176 10.61 -3.40 21.84
N ASP A 177 9.94 -4.02 22.80
CA ASP A 177 10.53 -4.99 23.74
C ASP A 177 10.06 -6.42 23.40
N PRO A 178 10.96 -7.30 22.91
CA PRO A 178 10.63 -8.70 22.64
C PRO A 178 10.08 -9.48 23.84
N SER A 179 10.34 -9.04 25.08
CA SER A 179 9.79 -9.69 26.27
C SER A 179 8.28 -9.49 26.42
N GLU A 180 7.71 -8.44 25.82
CA GLU A 180 6.28 -8.11 25.89
C GLU A 180 5.44 -8.79 24.79
N THR A 181 6.07 -9.58 23.91
CA THR A 181 5.41 -10.19 22.74
C THR A 181 4.13 -10.92 23.10
N GLU A 182 4.15 -11.70 24.18
CA GLU A 182 2.98 -12.47 24.60
C GLU A 182 1.85 -11.58 25.11
N GLY A 183 2.17 -10.52 25.87
CA GLY A 183 1.18 -9.55 26.32
C GLY A 183 0.53 -8.80 25.16
N TRP A 184 1.31 -8.47 24.12
CA TRP A 184 0.76 -7.87 22.90
C TRP A 184 -0.06 -8.85 22.08
N ARG A 185 0.33 -10.13 22.01
CA ARG A 185 -0.44 -11.20 21.38
C ARG A 185 -1.80 -11.40 22.06
N GLU A 186 -1.85 -11.38 23.38
CA GLU A 186 -3.11 -11.46 24.14
C GLU A 186 -4.01 -10.23 23.89
N LYS A 187 -3.40 -9.05 23.77
CA LYS A 187 -4.13 -7.78 23.64
C LYS A 187 -4.63 -7.48 22.23
N LEU A 188 -3.85 -7.78 21.21
CA LEU A 188 -4.15 -7.48 19.80
C LEU A 188 -4.63 -8.72 19.02
N GLY A 189 -4.44 -9.92 19.56
CA GLY A 189 -4.66 -11.17 18.84
C GLY A 189 -3.52 -11.49 17.86
N GLY A 190 -3.75 -12.45 16.98
CA GLY A 190 -2.81 -12.85 15.94
C GLY A 190 -1.78 -13.91 16.36
N GLU A 191 -0.78 -14.09 15.51
CA GLU A 191 0.25 -15.12 15.65
C GLU A 191 1.65 -14.52 15.73
N SER A 192 2.51 -15.11 16.56
CA SER A 192 3.91 -14.72 16.67
C SER A 192 4.79 -15.85 16.19
N PHE A 193 5.63 -15.58 15.19
CA PHE A 193 6.62 -16.55 14.69
C PHE A 193 7.95 -16.47 15.44
N MET A 194 8.19 -15.39 16.20
CA MET A 194 9.41 -15.19 17.00
C MET A 194 9.24 -14.05 18.02
N PRO A 195 10.06 -14.01 19.09
CA PRO A 195 10.05 -12.89 20.02
C PRO A 195 10.24 -11.54 19.33
N GLY A 196 9.42 -10.57 19.71
CA GLY A 196 9.41 -9.21 19.16
C GLY A 196 8.66 -9.08 17.84
N HIS A 197 7.86 -10.07 17.45
CA HIS A 197 7.07 -10.06 16.22
C HIS A 197 5.62 -10.46 16.49
N LEU A 198 4.67 -9.82 15.80
CA LEU A 198 3.26 -10.22 15.80
C LEU A 198 2.66 -10.02 14.41
N ARG A 199 1.95 -11.02 13.89
CA ARG A 199 1.20 -10.98 12.63
C ARG A 199 -0.30 -10.96 12.91
N LEU A 200 -0.98 -9.98 12.33
CA LEU A 200 -2.43 -9.80 12.43
C LEU A 200 -3.08 -10.07 11.07
N GLY A 201 -4.13 -10.91 11.07
CA GLY A 201 -4.95 -11.16 9.87
C GLY A 201 -6.00 -10.08 9.65
N ASP A 202 -6.77 -9.76 10.69
CA ASP A 202 -7.71 -8.65 10.72
C ASP A 202 -7.23 -7.60 11.71
N HIS A 203 -7.35 -6.31 11.36
CA HIS A 203 -6.92 -5.22 12.21
C HIS A 203 -7.72 -3.94 11.96
N ASP A 204 -7.81 -3.11 13.00
CA ASP A 204 -8.30 -1.73 12.86
C ASP A 204 -7.27 -0.85 12.15
N SER A 205 -7.64 0.40 11.87
CA SER A 205 -6.72 1.44 11.42
C SER A 205 -5.53 1.54 12.37
N VAL A 206 -4.30 1.35 11.84
CA VAL A 206 -3.04 1.32 12.62
C VAL A 206 -2.89 2.48 13.61
N PRO A 207 -3.15 3.75 13.22
CA PRO A 207 -3.11 4.87 14.16
C PRO A 207 -4.01 4.75 15.39
N ASP A 208 -5.10 3.99 15.28
CA ASP A 208 -6.13 3.82 16.31
C ASP A 208 -5.88 2.56 17.17
N MET A 209 -4.95 1.69 16.75
CA MET A 209 -4.62 0.46 17.48
C MET A 209 -3.84 0.75 18.77
N ALA A 210 -4.17 0.01 19.83
CA ALA A 210 -3.53 0.18 21.13
C ALA A 210 -2.01 -0.06 21.06
N GLY A 211 -1.22 0.84 21.66
CA GLY A 211 0.24 0.77 21.69
C GLY A 211 0.96 1.42 20.51
N PHE A 212 0.26 1.73 19.40
CA PHE A 212 0.89 2.44 18.27
C PHE A 212 1.33 3.85 18.68
N GLY A 213 0.40 4.64 19.25
CA GLY A 213 0.66 6.02 19.65
C GLY A 213 1.76 6.17 20.71
N ASP A 214 1.89 5.17 21.59
CA ASP A 214 2.91 5.12 22.64
C ASP A 214 4.24 4.52 22.17
N GLY A 215 4.29 4.04 20.92
CA GLY A 215 5.51 3.51 20.34
C GLY A 215 5.91 2.12 20.82
N ALA A 216 5.01 1.37 21.44
CA ALA A 216 5.26 0.02 21.93
C ALA A 216 5.55 -0.98 20.80
N TRP A 217 5.14 -0.64 19.58
CA TRP A 217 5.41 -1.38 18.37
C TRP A 217 5.35 -0.45 17.14
N TRP A 218 5.81 -0.98 15.99
CA TRP A 218 5.65 -0.35 14.68
C TRP A 218 5.38 -1.39 13.61
N VAL A 219 4.78 -0.95 12.50
CA VAL A 219 4.52 -1.81 11.34
C VAL A 219 5.84 -2.12 10.64
N GLN A 220 6.17 -3.40 10.51
CA GLN A 220 7.35 -3.89 9.81
C GLN A 220 7.16 -5.36 9.49
N ASP A 221 7.19 -5.68 8.19
CA ASP A 221 7.16 -7.06 7.70
C ASP A 221 8.22 -7.93 8.38
N ILE A 222 7.88 -9.19 8.67
CA ILE A 222 8.81 -10.11 9.32
C ILE A 222 10.15 -10.21 8.59
N ALA A 223 10.15 -10.29 7.26
CA ALA A 223 11.38 -10.35 6.46
C ALA A 223 12.16 -9.04 6.55
N ALA A 224 11.47 -7.90 6.56
CA ALA A 224 12.09 -6.58 6.76
C ALA A 224 12.72 -6.40 8.15
N SER A 225 12.32 -7.22 9.13
CA SER A 225 12.89 -7.22 10.49
C SER A 225 14.14 -8.11 10.64
N LEU A 226 14.35 -9.07 9.72
CA LEU A 226 15.44 -10.03 9.83
C LEU A 226 16.85 -9.40 9.80
N PRO A 227 17.17 -8.43 8.93
CA PRO A 227 18.53 -7.87 8.86
C PRO A 227 19.01 -7.27 10.18
N ALA A 228 18.19 -6.47 10.87
CA ALA A 228 18.57 -5.90 12.15
C ALA A 228 18.59 -6.96 13.27
N ARG A 229 17.76 -8.00 13.20
CA ARG A 229 17.84 -9.15 14.13
C ARG A 229 19.14 -9.93 13.98
N LEU A 230 19.62 -10.11 12.75
CA LEU A 230 20.89 -10.79 12.47
C LEU A 230 22.10 -10.00 13.01
N LEU A 231 22.03 -8.66 13.01
CA LEU A 231 23.02 -7.81 13.69
C LEU A 231 22.98 -7.97 15.21
N GLY A 232 21.80 -8.23 15.78
CA GLY A 232 21.61 -8.51 17.20
C GLY A 232 21.68 -7.25 18.07
N LYS A 233 21.88 -7.45 19.38
CA LYS A 233 22.06 -6.37 20.36
C LYS A 233 23.49 -5.85 20.33
N GLY A 234 23.67 -4.55 20.46
CA GLY A 234 24.99 -3.93 20.53
C GLY A 234 24.93 -2.55 21.17
N GLU A 235 26.04 -2.13 21.79
CA GLU A 235 26.21 -0.79 22.38
C GLU A 235 27.10 0.12 21.51
N GLY A 236 27.56 -0.40 20.36
CA GLY A 236 28.43 0.29 19.41
C GLY A 236 27.67 1.22 18.47
N HIS A 237 28.40 1.73 17.47
CA HIS A 237 27.89 2.58 16.41
C HIS A 237 27.45 1.75 15.21
N VAL A 238 26.24 1.99 14.71
CA VAL A 238 25.70 1.34 13.51
C VAL A 238 25.22 2.38 12.50
N LEU A 239 25.53 2.14 11.23
CA LEU A 239 24.97 2.90 10.11
C LEU A 239 23.77 2.16 9.53
N ASP A 240 22.63 2.85 9.46
CA ASP A 240 21.47 2.41 8.68
C ASP A 240 21.40 3.23 7.39
N LEU A 241 21.77 2.61 6.27
CA LEU A 241 21.87 3.25 4.96
C LEU A 241 20.61 2.99 4.15
N CYS A 242 20.06 4.06 3.55
CA CYS A 242 18.74 4.07 2.91
C CYS A 242 17.59 3.81 3.91
N ALA A 243 17.75 4.35 5.12
CA ALA A 243 17.02 3.99 6.32
C ALA A 243 15.51 4.29 6.31
N ALA A 244 15.05 5.29 5.56
CA ALA A 244 13.69 5.78 5.73
C ALA A 244 12.67 4.79 5.13
N PRO A 245 11.45 4.61 5.69
CA PRO A 245 10.82 5.37 6.76
C PRO A 245 11.19 4.92 8.18
N GLY A 246 12.16 4.01 8.35
CA GLY A 246 12.85 3.83 9.63
C GLY A 246 12.61 2.54 10.40
N GLY A 247 11.85 1.56 9.92
CA GLY A 247 11.58 0.33 10.69
C GLY A 247 12.85 -0.36 11.20
N LYS A 248 13.88 -0.45 10.37
CA LYS A 248 15.19 -1.01 10.72
C LYS A 248 15.97 -0.11 11.69
N THR A 249 15.95 1.21 11.48
CA THR A 249 16.50 2.20 12.43
C THR A 249 15.89 2.02 13.83
N LEU A 250 14.56 1.93 13.93
CA LEU A 250 13.87 1.75 15.21
C LEU A 250 14.30 0.46 15.88
N GLN A 251 14.39 -0.62 15.11
CA GLN A 251 14.80 -1.92 15.62
C GLN A 251 16.25 -1.94 16.12
N LEU A 252 17.16 -1.27 15.42
CA LEU A 252 18.56 -1.13 15.85
C LEU A 252 18.65 -0.28 17.12
N ALA A 253 17.93 0.85 17.18
CA ALA A 253 17.91 1.72 18.35
C ALA A 253 17.30 1.01 19.58
N SER A 254 16.22 0.22 19.40
CA SER A 254 15.64 -0.57 20.50
C SER A 254 16.52 -1.73 20.96
N ALA A 255 17.40 -2.22 20.08
CA ALA A 255 18.40 -3.24 20.39
C ALA A 255 19.65 -2.69 21.12
N GLY A 256 19.70 -1.37 21.37
CA GLY A 256 20.75 -0.70 22.15
C GLY A 256 21.81 0.05 21.34
N TRP A 257 21.75 -0.03 20.00
CA TRP A 257 22.78 0.57 19.15
C TRP A 257 22.72 2.10 19.17
N THR A 258 23.87 2.75 19.03
CA THR A 258 23.94 4.15 18.64
C THR A 258 23.81 4.23 17.12
N VAL A 259 22.65 4.70 16.63
CA VAL A 259 22.32 4.64 15.19
C VAL A 259 22.56 5.97 14.50
N THR A 260 23.23 5.94 13.34
CA THR A 260 23.20 7.03 12.34
C THR A 260 22.45 6.53 11.10
N SER A 261 21.33 7.16 10.79
CA SER A 261 20.46 6.83 9.68
C SER A 261 20.65 7.81 8.53
N VAL A 262 20.92 7.30 7.32
CA VAL A 262 21.18 8.12 6.13
C VAL A 262 20.15 7.81 5.05
N ASP A 263 19.52 8.84 4.49
CA ASP A 263 18.59 8.71 3.36
C ASP A 263 18.61 9.97 2.49
N ASN A 264 18.45 9.82 1.17
CA ASN A 264 18.46 10.96 0.25
C ASN A 264 17.10 11.68 0.18
N SER A 265 16.01 11.04 0.60
CA SER A 265 14.66 11.57 0.46
C SER A 265 14.21 12.36 1.69
N GLN A 266 14.10 13.68 1.54
CA GLN A 266 13.59 14.57 2.58
C GLN A 266 12.18 14.21 3.05
N SER A 267 11.30 13.78 2.13
CA SER A 267 9.93 13.39 2.49
C SER A 267 9.88 12.10 3.30
N ARG A 268 10.74 11.12 2.99
CA ARG A 268 10.86 9.87 3.77
C ARG A 268 11.55 10.13 5.12
N ILE A 269 12.55 11.00 5.18
CA ILE A 269 13.20 11.43 6.43
C ILE A 269 12.21 12.06 7.41
N LYS A 270 11.25 12.83 6.92
CA LYS A 270 10.20 13.38 7.77
C LYS A 270 9.46 12.27 8.52
N ARG A 271 9.07 11.19 7.83
CA ARG A 271 8.42 10.01 8.43
C ARG A 271 9.33 9.29 9.43
N LEU A 272 10.61 9.13 9.10
CA LEU A 272 11.60 8.57 10.02
C LEU A 272 11.68 9.36 11.33
N ARG A 273 11.73 10.70 11.26
CA ARG A 273 11.74 11.56 12.44
C ARG A 273 10.45 11.48 13.25
N GLU A 274 9.29 11.43 12.58
CA GLU A 274 7.99 11.23 13.23
C GLU A 274 7.94 9.88 13.98
N ASN A 275 8.48 8.81 13.37
CA ASN A 275 8.58 7.50 14.00
C ASN A 275 9.52 7.49 15.21
N LEU A 276 10.73 8.05 15.09
CA LEU A 276 11.67 8.16 16.21
C LEU A 276 11.06 8.94 17.39
N TYR A 277 10.35 10.03 17.09
CA TYR A 277 9.65 10.82 18.11
C TYR A 277 8.56 10.00 18.80
N ARG A 278 7.70 9.31 18.03
CA ARG A 278 6.60 8.49 18.54
C ARG A 278 7.08 7.33 19.41
N THR A 279 8.19 6.68 19.03
CA THR A 279 8.74 5.53 19.76
C THR A 279 9.70 5.90 20.87
N HIS A 280 9.96 7.21 21.08
CA HIS A 280 10.95 7.69 22.04
C HIS A 280 12.36 7.12 21.83
N LEU A 281 12.67 6.67 20.61
CA LEU A 281 13.97 6.14 20.22
C LEU A 281 14.84 7.25 19.64
N LYS A 282 16.15 7.04 19.65
CA LYS A 282 17.13 8.04 19.20
C LYS A 282 17.98 7.46 18.08
N ALA A 283 18.15 8.27 17.04
CA ALA A 283 19.11 8.06 15.97
C ALA A 283 19.54 9.44 15.44
N GLU A 284 20.80 9.56 15.02
CA GLU A 284 21.23 10.68 14.19
C GLU A 284 20.61 10.51 12.80
N VAL A 285 20.06 11.57 12.22
CA VAL A 285 19.40 11.50 10.90
C VAL A 285 20.07 12.46 9.93
N VAL A 286 20.73 11.89 8.93
CA VAL A 286 21.47 12.61 7.89
C VAL A 286 20.70 12.54 6.57
N ASN A 287 20.46 13.69 5.95
CA ASN A 287 19.98 13.73 4.57
C ASN A 287 21.17 13.86 3.63
N ALA A 288 21.51 12.75 2.96
CA ALA A 288 22.60 12.73 1.99
C ALA A 288 22.43 11.57 1.00
N ASP A 289 23.11 11.67 -0.14
CA ASP A 289 23.33 10.52 -1.02
C ASP A 289 24.49 9.70 -0.47
N ILE A 290 24.28 8.40 -0.25
CA ILE A 290 25.31 7.50 0.30
C ILE A 290 26.46 7.24 -0.68
N LEU A 291 26.31 7.61 -1.97
CA LEU A 291 27.39 7.56 -2.94
C LEU A 291 28.40 8.71 -2.75
N ASP A 292 27.94 9.83 -2.19
CA ASP A 292 28.75 11.04 -1.97
C ASP A 292 29.06 11.29 -0.48
N TRP A 293 28.38 10.56 0.42
CA TRP A 293 28.51 10.69 1.85
C TRP A 293 29.39 9.60 2.45
N ALA A 294 30.18 9.97 3.47
CA ALA A 294 30.96 9.04 4.27
C ALA A 294 30.86 9.41 5.76
N PRO A 295 30.89 8.41 6.66
CA PRO A 295 30.93 8.68 8.09
C PRO A 295 32.28 9.30 8.48
N THR A 296 32.30 10.10 9.55
CA THR A 296 33.54 10.70 10.08
C THR A 296 34.41 9.70 10.82
N GLU A 297 33.80 8.67 11.39
CA GLU A 297 34.46 7.60 12.14
C GLU A 297 33.96 6.23 11.62
N PRO A 298 34.77 5.16 11.72
CA PRO A 298 34.31 3.81 11.37
C PRO A 298 33.15 3.37 12.28
N ALA A 299 32.15 2.71 11.69
CA ALA A 299 31.08 2.08 12.45
C ALA A 299 31.41 0.61 12.76
N ASP A 300 30.85 0.09 13.85
CA ASP A 300 30.98 -1.31 14.25
C ASP A 300 30.13 -2.23 13.36
N ALA A 301 29.04 -1.70 12.81
CA ALA A 301 28.14 -2.41 11.91
C ALA A 301 27.55 -1.47 10.84
N ILE A 302 27.20 -2.06 9.70
CA ILE A 302 26.50 -1.36 8.61
C ILE A 302 25.33 -2.22 8.17
N LEU A 303 24.13 -1.63 8.17
CA LEU A 303 22.95 -2.16 7.51
C LEU A 303 22.70 -1.32 6.25
N ILE A 304 22.55 -1.99 5.10
CA ILE A 304 22.18 -1.34 3.84
C ILE A 304 20.88 -1.93 3.31
N ASP A 305 19.82 -1.11 3.31
CA ASP A 305 18.53 -1.44 2.69
C ASP A 305 18.46 -0.80 1.30
N ALA A 306 19.25 -1.34 0.37
CA ALA A 306 19.48 -0.73 -0.93
C ALA A 306 18.15 -0.48 -1.70
N PRO A 307 18.00 0.67 -2.39
CA PRO A 307 16.87 0.92 -3.27
C PRO A 307 16.73 -0.21 -4.29
N CYS A 308 15.54 -0.81 -4.34
CA CYS A 308 15.26 -1.97 -5.18
C CYS A 308 14.08 -1.70 -6.12
N SER A 309 13.64 -2.71 -6.86
CA SER A 309 12.57 -2.59 -7.88
C SER A 309 11.14 -2.47 -7.31
N ALA A 310 10.99 -2.39 -5.98
CA ALA A 310 9.70 -2.40 -5.28
C ALA A 310 9.20 -0.99 -4.95
#